data_AF-A0A2Y9R237-F1
#
_entry.id   AF-A0A2Y9R237-F1
#
_cell.length_a   1.000
_cell.length_b   1.000
_cell.length_c   1.000
_cell.angle_alpha   90.00
_cell.angle_beta   90.00
_cell.angle_gamma   90.00
#
_symmetry.space_group_name_H-M   'P 1'
#
loop_
_entity.id
_entity.type
_entity.pdbx_description
1 polymer ?
#
loop_
_entity_poly.entity_id
_entity_poly.type
_entity_poly.pdbx_seq_one_letter_code
_entity_poly.pdbx_strand_id
1 'polypeptide(L)'
;MLLFLGAIALLPTQQPCVQQNETLFQKADSDLDCILYRLEYEIKNNHPDSAGVKNPVTLLKELSAIKSRYQTLHTRFKPIAVEQKETKGHICVILNKTMTMIQELQKLTDMELSPLTEEEKTAEKQLKSHMPDL
;
A
#
# COMPACT_ATOMS: atom_id res chain seq x y z
N MET A 1 -69.50 -8.59 25.48
CA MET A 1 -69.99 -7.23 25.14
C MET A 1 -69.02 -6.13 25.60
N LEU A 2 -68.47 -6.17 26.81
CA LEU A 2 -67.50 -5.16 27.30
C LEU A 2 -66.17 -5.07 26.51
N LEU A 3 -65.64 -6.20 26.01
CA LEU A 3 -64.40 -6.18 25.21
C LEU A 3 -64.56 -5.49 23.84
N PHE A 4 -65.76 -5.52 23.26
CA PHE A 4 -66.06 -4.84 22.00
C PHE A 4 -66.22 -3.32 22.19
N LEU A 5 -66.80 -2.87 23.31
CA LEU A 5 -66.86 -1.43 23.63
C LEU A 5 -65.47 -0.83 23.90
N GLY A 6 -64.55 -1.58 24.52
CA GLY A 6 -63.18 -1.11 24.78
C GLY A 6 -62.35 -0.88 23.50
N ALA A 7 -62.52 -1.74 22.48
CA ALA A 7 -61.86 -1.57 21.18
C ALA A 7 -62.43 -0.38 20.37
N ILE A 8 -63.75 -0.15 20.47
CA ILE A 8 -64.45 0.97 19.81
C ILE A 8 -64.06 2.32 20.45
N ALA A 9 -63.75 2.36 21.75
CA ALA A 9 -63.30 3.56 22.44
C ALA A 9 -61.81 3.91 22.20
N LEU A 10 -60.97 2.92 21.87
CA LEU A 10 -59.53 3.11 21.64
C LEU A 10 -59.20 3.57 20.19
N LEU A 11 -59.99 3.12 19.22
CA LEU A 11 -59.87 3.49 17.80
C LEU A 11 -59.91 5.01 17.52
N PRO A 12 -60.89 5.80 18.07
CA PRO A 12 -60.97 7.24 17.83
C PRO A 12 -59.84 8.03 18.52
N THR A 13 -59.14 7.44 19.48
CA THR A 13 -57.96 8.05 20.12
C THR A 13 -56.65 7.74 19.41
N GLN A 14 -56.55 6.60 18.72
CA GLN A 14 -55.35 6.21 17.98
C GLN A 14 -55.22 6.93 16.64
N GLN A 15 -56.34 7.17 15.95
CA GLN A 15 -56.37 7.82 14.64
C GLN A 15 -55.74 9.23 14.62
N PRO A 16 -56.04 10.16 15.56
CA PRO A 16 -55.37 11.46 15.62
C PRO A 16 -53.89 11.36 15.98
N CYS A 17 -53.47 10.39 16.80
CA CYS A 17 -52.04 10.14 17.07
C CYS A 17 -51.29 9.67 15.83
N VAL A 18 -51.90 8.82 15.00
CA VAL A 18 -51.32 8.37 13.73
C VAL A 18 -51.19 9.54 12.75
N GLN A 19 -52.21 10.38 12.62
CA GLN A 19 -52.19 11.57 11.77
C GLN A 19 -51.14 12.60 12.24
N GLN A 20 -50.99 12.79 13.54
CA GLN A 20 -49.95 13.66 14.11
C GLN A 20 -48.55 13.13 13.79
N ASN A 21 -48.32 11.83 13.95
CA ASN A 21 -47.04 11.22 13.58
C ASN A 21 -46.77 11.36 12.09
N GLU A 22 -47.75 11.09 11.24
CA GLU A 22 -47.63 11.26 9.79
C GLU A 22 -47.24 12.70 9.41
N THR A 23 -47.86 13.69 10.06
CA THR A 23 -47.55 15.11 9.84
C THR A 23 -46.12 15.44 10.29
N LEU A 24 -45.66 14.88 11.42
CA LEU A 24 -44.29 15.07 11.90
C LEU A 24 -43.27 14.44 10.96
N PHE A 25 -43.57 13.27 10.39
CA PHE A 25 -42.73 12.62 9.38
C PHE A 25 -42.68 13.44 8.08
N GLN A 26 -43.83 13.90 7.57
CA GLN A 26 -43.88 14.77 6.39
C GLN A 26 -43.07 16.06 6.58
N LYS A 27 -43.14 16.65 7.77
CA LYS A 27 -42.33 17.83 8.11
C LYS A 27 -40.84 17.48 8.18
N ALA A 28 -40.47 16.36 8.81
CA ALA A 28 -39.07 15.94 8.91
C ALA A 28 -38.46 15.65 7.53
N ASP A 29 -39.21 15.01 6.63
CA ASP A 29 -38.78 14.77 5.25
C ASP A 29 -38.60 16.10 4.48
N SER A 30 -39.57 17.03 4.59
CA SER A 30 -39.45 18.35 3.96
C SER A 30 -38.30 19.18 4.55
N ASP A 31 -38.03 19.07 5.85
CA ASP A 31 -36.91 19.73 6.51
C ASP A 31 -35.58 19.16 6.00
N LEU A 32 -35.49 17.83 5.78
CA LEU A 32 -34.31 17.17 5.20
C LEU A 32 -34.06 17.59 3.75
N ASP A 33 -35.11 17.67 2.93
CA ASP A 33 -35.03 18.15 1.55
C ASP A 33 -34.51 19.59 1.48
N CYS A 34 -34.98 20.46 2.40
CA CYS A 34 -34.50 21.84 2.52
C CYS A 34 -33.00 21.89 2.85
N ILE A 35 -32.54 21.06 3.79
CA ILE A 35 -31.13 20.96 4.16
C ILE A 35 -30.28 20.46 2.98
N LEU A 36 -30.72 19.41 2.28
CA LEU A 36 -30.04 18.88 1.11
C LEU A 36 -29.90 19.93 0.00
N TYR A 37 -31.00 20.61 -0.34
CA TYR A 37 -30.99 21.66 -1.35
C TYR A 37 -30.00 22.78 -1.03
N ARG A 38 -29.98 23.23 0.25
CA ARG A 38 -29.05 24.27 0.69
C ARG A 38 -27.59 23.81 0.58
N LEU A 39 -27.30 22.58 1.00
CA LEU A 39 -25.94 22.02 0.91
C LEU A 39 -25.48 21.89 -0.55
N GLU A 40 -26.33 21.39 -1.45
CA GLU A 40 -26.02 21.29 -2.87
C GLU A 40 -25.75 22.67 -3.49
N TYR A 41 -26.58 23.66 -3.17
CA TYR A 41 -26.40 25.03 -3.61
C TYR A 41 -25.07 25.62 -3.12
N GLU A 42 -24.76 25.44 -1.83
CA GLU A 42 -23.50 25.89 -1.24
C GLU A 42 -22.31 25.18 -1.87
N ILE A 43 -22.31 23.85 -2.02
CA ILE A 43 -21.20 23.10 -2.63
C ILE A 43 -20.97 23.52 -4.10
N LYS A 44 -22.04 23.78 -4.86
CA LYS A 44 -21.94 24.18 -6.27
C LYS A 44 -21.41 25.61 -6.44
N ASN A 45 -21.80 26.52 -5.54
CA ASN A 45 -21.48 27.94 -5.64
C ASN A 45 -20.23 28.35 -4.88
N ASN A 46 -19.80 27.54 -3.91
CA ASN A 46 -18.44 27.64 -3.36
C ASN A 46 -17.47 27.17 -4.45
N HIS A 47 -17.01 28.12 -5.28
CA HIS A 47 -15.90 27.86 -6.17
C HIS A 47 -14.69 27.54 -5.29
N PRO A 48 -14.10 26.34 -5.33
CA PRO A 48 -12.87 26.13 -4.62
C PRO A 48 -11.84 26.99 -5.32
N ASP A 49 -11.44 28.08 -4.68
CA ASP A 49 -10.28 28.89 -5.07
C ASP A 49 -8.97 28.05 -5.02
N SER A 50 -9.07 26.78 -4.64
CA SER A 50 -7.97 25.84 -4.61
C SER A 50 -7.66 25.29 -6.00
N ALA A 51 -6.84 26.03 -6.73
CA ALA A 51 -5.95 25.43 -7.72
C ALA A 51 -5.18 24.26 -7.06
N GLY A 52 -5.61 23.01 -7.29
CA GLY A 52 -4.82 21.81 -6.99
C GLY A 52 -5.37 20.81 -5.97
N VAL A 53 -6.52 21.02 -5.33
CA VAL A 53 -7.09 19.98 -4.44
C VAL A 53 -7.85 18.94 -5.26
N LYS A 54 -7.26 17.75 -5.40
CA LYS A 54 -7.90 16.62 -6.09
C LYS A 54 -9.14 16.16 -5.34
N ASN A 55 -10.16 15.73 -6.08
CA ASN A 55 -11.33 15.08 -5.50
C ASN A 55 -10.90 13.83 -4.69
N PRO A 56 -11.42 13.62 -3.46
CA PRO A 56 -11.04 12.49 -2.60
C PRO A 56 -11.23 11.11 -3.25
N VAL A 57 -12.26 10.94 -4.08
CA VAL A 57 -12.51 9.68 -4.81
C VAL A 57 -11.40 9.40 -5.81
N THR A 58 -10.92 10.42 -6.51
CA THR A 58 -9.77 10.29 -7.43
C THR A 58 -8.50 9.98 -6.66
N LEU A 59 -8.26 10.66 -5.54
CA LEU A 59 -7.09 10.42 -4.69
C LEU A 59 -7.04 8.97 -4.18
N LEU A 60 -8.16 8.41 -3.74
CA LEU A 60 -8.24 7.02 -3.28
C LEU A 60 -7.91 6.01 -4.41
N LYS A 61 -8.36 6.28 -5.64
CA LYS A 61 -8.01 5.45 -6.81
C LYS A 61 -6.52 5.51 -7.12
N GLU A 62 -5.92 6.70 -7.10
CA GLU A 62 -4.49 6.89 -7.31
C GLU A 62 -3.65 6.17 -6.24
N LEU A 63 -4.01 6.32 -4.96
CA LEU A 63 -3.33 5.65 -3.85
C LEU A 63 -3.39 4.13 -3.98
N SER A 64 -4.54 3.58 -4.39
CA SER A 64 -4.70 2.15 -4.62
C SER A 64 -3.79 1.65 -5.75
N ALA A 65 -3.69 2.41 -6.84
CA ALA A 65 -2.80 2.09 -7.95
C ALA A 65 -1.32 2.13 -7.54
N ILE A 66 -0.91 3.14 -6.76
CA ILE A 66 0.46 3.26 -6.23
C ILE A 66 0.80 2.07 -5.32
N LYS A 67 -0.11 1.72 -4.40
CA LYS A 67 0.07 0.57 -3.50
C LYS A 67 0.27 -0.72 -4.27
N SER A 68 -0.54 -0.98 -5.30
CA SER A 68 -0.43 -2.17 -6.15
C SER A 68 0.91 -2.22 -6.90
N ARG A 69 1.36 -1.10 -7.47
CA ARG A 69 2.66 -1.00 -8.15
C ARG A 69 3.82 -1.28 -7.20
N TYR A 70 3.78 -0.72 -5.99
CA TYR A 70 4.81 -0.97 -4.98
C TYR A 70 4.87 -2.45 -4.59
N GLN A 71 3.72 -3.07 -4.32
CA GLN A 71 3.65 -4.50 -3.97
C GLN A 71 4.21 -5.39 -5.08
N THR A 72 3.91 -5.06 -6.34
CA THR A 72 4.45 -5.77 -7.51
C THR A 72 5.96 -5.61 -7.59
N LEU A 73 6.48 -4.39 -7.47
CA LEU A 73 7.91 -4.11 -7.51
C LEU A 73 8.66 -4.83 -6.39
N HIS A 74 8.15 -4.75 -5.16
CA HIS A 74 8.74 -5.41 -4.00
C HIS A 74 8.77 -6.94 -4.17
N THR A 75 7.70 -7.54 -4.68
CA THR A 75 7.64 -8.99 -4.95
C THR A 75 8.66 -9.41 -6.01
N ARG A 76 8.86 -8.60 -7.06
CA ARG A 76 9.87 -8.85 -8.09
C ARG A 76 11.30 -8.64 -7.58
N PHE A 77 11.51 -7.67 -6.71
CA PHE A 77 12.85 -7.34 -6.22
C PHE A 77 13.40 -8.38 -5.23
N LYS A 78 12.54 -9.00 -4.41
CA LYS A 78 12.94 -10.03 -3.43
C LYS A 78 13.81 -11.16 -4.02
N PRO A 79 13.37 -11.90 -5.06
CA PRO A 79 14.19 -12.97 -5.63
C PRO A 79 15.47 -12.45 -6.30
N ILE A 80 15.43 -11.26 -6.92
CA ILE A 80 16.62 -10.65 -7.54
C ILE A 80 17.71 -10.39 -6.49
N ALA A 81 17.34 -9.89 -5.31
CA ALA A 81 18.30 -9.65 -4.23
C ALA A 81 18.95 -10.95 -3.73
N VAL A 82 18.17 -12.04 -3.66
CA VAL A 82 18.68 -13.38 -3.31
C VAL A 82 19.63 -13.90 -4.39
N GLU A 83 19.22 -13.87 -5.66
CA GLU A 83 20.01 -14.34 -6.80
C GLU A 83 21.32 -13.54 -6.95
N GLN A 84 21.29 -12.22 -6.72
CA GLN A 84 22.49 -11.39 -6.70
C GLN A 84 23.45 -11.78 -5.58
N LYS A 85 22.93 -12.10 -4.39
CA LYS A 85 23.74 -12.62 -3.29
C LYS A 85 24.35 -13.96 -3.71
N GLU A 86 23.56 -14.93 -4.14
CA GLU A 86 24.03 -16.26 -4.55
C GLU A 86 25.09 -16.19 -5.66
N THR A 87 24.84 -15.40 -6.71
CA THR A 87 25.75 -15.24 -7.84
C THR A 87 27.09 -14.65 -7.41
N LYS A 88 27.09 -13.59 -6.59
CA LYS A 88 28.33 -13.02 -6.04
C LYS A 88 29.09 -14.04 -5.19
N GLY A 89 28.37 -14.89 -4.46
CA GLY A 89 28.95 -15.96 -3.63
C GLY A 89 29.65 -17.00 -4.50
N HIS A 90 28.98 -17.47 -5.54
CA HIS A 90 29.56 -18.40 -6.50
C HIS A 90 30.79 -17.83 -7.20
N ILE A 91 30.75 -16.57 -7.63
CA ILE A 91 31.91 -15.88 -8.23
C ILE A 91 33.09 -15.86 -7.25
N CYS A 92 32.85 -15.48 -5.99
CA CYS A 92 33.89 -15.46 -4.96
C CYS A 92 34.54 -16.84 -4.76
N VAL A 93 33.72 -17.90 -4.65
CA VAL A 93 34.21 -19.28 -4.51
C VAL A 93 35.06 -19.69 -5.71
N ILE A 94 34.61 -19.40 -6.95
CA ILE A 94 35.34 -19.75 -8.16
C ILE A 94 36.66 -18.99 -8.24
N LEU A 95 36.65 -17.68 -7.96
CA LEU A 95 37.86 -16.86 -7.97
C LEU A 95 38.90 -17.36 -6.96
N ASN A 96 38.48 -17.68 -5.73
CA ASN A 96 39.38 -18.22 -4.71
C ASN A 96 40.01 -19.54 -5.16
N LYS A 97 39.21 -20.47 -5.71
CA LYS A 97 39.71 -21.75 -6.21
C LYS A 97 40.72 -21.56 -7.35
N THR A 98 40.40 -20.72 -8.32
CA THR A 98 41.30 -20.40 -9.45
C THR A 98 42.60 -19.79 -8.95
N MET A 99 42.54 -18.86 -7.98
CA MET A 99 43.72 -18.25 -7.40
C MET A 99 44.61 -19.29 -6.70
N THR A 100 44.02 -20.20 -5.92
CA THR A 100 44.75 -21.32 -5.29
C THR A 100 45.41 -22.22 -6.34
N MET A 101 44.70 -22.59 -7.41
CA MET A 101 45.26 -23.42 -8.49
C MET A 101 46.44 -22.72 -9.19
N ILE A 102 46.33 -21.42 -9.47
CA ILE A 102 47.41 -20.63 -10.07
C ILE A 102 48.64 -20.63 -9.16
N GLN A 103 48.44 -20.40 -7.86
CA GLN A 103 49.52 -20.42 -6.87
C GLN A 103 50.21 -21.79 -6.77
N GLU A 104 49.44 -22.88 -6.84
CA GLU A 104 50.00 -24.24 -6.84
C GLU A 104 50.82 -24.52 -8.11
N LEU A 105 50.31 -24.15 -9.28
CA LEU A 105 51.03 -24.32 -10.54
C LEU A 105 52.33 -23.52 -10.55
N GLN A 106 52.33 -22.28 -10.07
CA GLN A 106 53.52 -21.43 -10.01
C GLN A 106 54.61 -22.00 -9.12
N LYS A 107 54.25 -22.63 -8.00
CA LYS A 107 55.22 -23.34 -7.13
C LYS A 107 55.89 -24.50 -7.85
N LEU A 108 55.23 -25.10 -8.84
CA LEU A 108 55.82 -26.20 -9.63
C LEU A 108 56.77 -25.70 -10.73
N THR A 109 56.60 -24.46 -11.20
CA THR A 109 57.38 -23.88 -12.30
C THR A 109 58.43 -22.84 -11.87
N ASP A 110 58.62 -22.62 -10.57
CA ASP A 110 59.53 -21.60 -9.99
C ASP A 110 59.32 -20.18 -10.58
N MET A 111 58.06 -19.83 -10.87
CA MET A 111 57.70 -18.53 -11.46
C MET A 111 57.30 -17.54 -10.36
N GLU A 112 57.97 -16.38 -10.27
CA GLU A 112 57.60 -15.32 -9.31
C GLU A 112 56.31 -14.59 -9.71
N LEU A 113 55.47 -14.28 -8.71
CA LEU A 113 54.20 -13.59 -8.87
C LEU A 113 54.37 -12.09 -8.58
N SER A 114 53.83 -11.24 -9.46
CA SER A 114 53.65 -9.84 -9.11
C SER A 114 52.53 -9.72 -8.08
N PRO A 115 52.69 -8.95 -6.98
CA PRO A 115 51.64 -8.75 -6.00
C PRO A 115 50.36 -8.20 -6.65
N LEU A 116 49.21 -8.58 -6.08
CA LEU A 116 47.92 -8.00 -6.45
C LEU A 116 48.00 -6.46 -6.37
N THR A 117 47.45 -5.79 -7.37
CA THR A 117 47.35 -4.33 -7.41
C THR A 117 46.37 -3.83 -6.36
N GLU A 118 46.45 -2.54 -5.98
CA GLU A 118 45.56 -1.96 -4.96
C GLU A 118 44.09 -1.97 -5.37
N GLU A 119 43.81 -1.87 -6.68
CA GLU A 119 42.47 -1.98 -7.24
C GLU A 119 41.90 -3.40 -7.03
N GLU A 120 42.70 -4.43 -7.31
CA GLU A 120 42.31 -5.83 -7.11
C GLU A 120 42.11 -6.17 -5.63
N LYS A 121 42.97 -5.67 -4.73
CA LYS A 121 42.81 -5.83 -3.27
C LYS A 121 41.52 -5.19 -2.77
N THR A 122 41.17 -4.03 -3.32
CA THR A 122 39.93 -3.33 -2.98
C THR A 122 38.71 -4.09 -3.48
N ALA A 123 38.75 -4.61 -4.70
CA ALA A 123 37.69 -5.44 -5.29
C ALA A 123 37.47 -6.73 -4.48
N GLU A 124 38.54 -7.40 -4.06
CA GLU A 124 38.49 -8.58 -3.20
C GLU A 124 37.82 -8.27 -1.85
N LYS A 125 38.22 -7.16 -1.20
CA LYS A 125 37.64 -6.74 0.08
C LYS A 125 36.16 -6.42 -0.05
N GLN A 126 35.74 -5.74 -1.12
CA GLN A 126 34.33 -5.47 -1.37
C GLN A 126 33.54 -6.76 -1.60
N LEU A 127 34.09 -7.70 -2.37
CA LEU A 127 33.48 -9.00 -2.62
C LEU A 127 33.29 -9.82 -1.33
N LYS A 128 34.30 -9.82 -0.44
CA LYS A 128 34.25 -10.54 0.85
C LYS A 128 33.34 -9.88 1.89
N SER A 129 33.34 -8.54 1.97
CA SER A 129 32.54 -7.81 2.98
C SER A 129 31.02 -8.03 2.87
N HIS A 130 30.54 -8.42 1.69
CA HIS A 130 29.12 -8.66 1.43
C HIS A 130 28.73 -10.14 1.65
N MET A 131 29.66 -10.96 2.14
CA MET A 131 29.51 -12.39 2.40
C MET A 131 30.07 -12.75 3.79
N PRO A 132 29.34 -12.43 4.88
CA PRO A 132 29.84 -12.69 6.24
C PRO A 132 29.88 -14.18 6.62
N ASP A 133 29.24 -15.07 5.83
CA ASP A 133 29.05 -16.48 6.16
C ASP A 133 30.02 -17.44 5.41
N LEU A 134 31.03 -16.91 4.69
CA LEU A 134 32.07 -17.71 4.02
C LEU A 134 33.46 -17.47 4.63
#